data_AF-A0A936K1P2-F1
#
_entry.id   AF-A0A936K1P2-F1
#
_cell.length_a   1.000
_cell.length_b   1.000
_cell.length_c   1.000
_cell.angle_alpha   90.00
_cell.angle_beta   90.00
_cell.angle_gamma   90.00
#
_symmetry.space_group_name_H-M   'P 1'
#
loop_
_entity.id
_entity.type
_entity.pdbx_description
1 polymer ?
#
loop_
_entity_poly.entity_id
_entity_poly.type
_entity_poly.pdbx_seq_one_letter_code
_entity_poly.pdbx_strand_id
1 'polypeptide(L)'
;MLGLLNDRQAADLLGVGERTFLDMIASAEWLPVPIALGPRMRRWDAAELMEAVRSKAPRATKGSEPAQLRRARIERMKATGNAAATA
;
A
#
# COMPACT_ATOMS: atom_id res chain seq x y z
N MET A 1 20.08 -18.00 -2.02
CA MET A 1 20.98 -17.33 -1.06
C MET A 1 20.28 -16.06 -0.61
N LEU A 2 19.64 -16.06 0.57
CA LEU A 2 19.01 -14.85 1.12
C LEU A 2 20.10 -14.13 1.93
N GLY A 3 20.67 -13.09 1.34
CA GLY A 3 21.60 -12.18 2.00
C GLY A 3 20.89 -10.89 2.40
N LEU A 4 21.60 -10.07 3.18
CA LEU A 4 21.14 -8.73 3.54
C LEU A 4 20.92 -7.87 2.30
N LEU A 5 19.71 -7.33 2.15
CA LEU A 5 19.31 -6.52 1.00
C LEU A 5 19.71 -5.05 1.21
N ASN A 6 20.12 -4.39 0.13
CA ASN A 6 20.19 -2.93 0.10
C ASN A 6 18.81 -2.30 -0.18
N ASP A 7 18.69 -0.97 -0.08
CA ASP A 7 17.41 -0.26 -0.25
C ASP A 7 16.75 -0.55 -1.61
N ARG A 8 17.54 -0.63 -2.69
CA ARG A 8 17.03 -0.98 -4.03
C ARG A 8 16.51 -2.41 -4.11
N GLN A 9 17.25 -3.38 -3.58
CA GLN A 9 16.84 -4.79 -3.56
C GLN A 9 15.61 -5.02 -2.68
N ALA A 10 15.48 -4.29 -1.57
CA ALA A 10 14.29 -4.32 -0.73
C ALA A 10 13.07 -3.72 -1.46
N ALA A 11 13.26 -2.63 -2.21
CA ALA A 11 12.22 -2.07 -3.08
C ALA A 11 11.77 -3.07 -4.15
N ASP A 12 12.73 -3.72 -4.83
CA ASP A 12 12.47 -4.74 -5.84
C ASP A 12 11.71 -5.94 -5.24
N LEU A 13 12.09 -6.38 -4.03
CA LEU A 13 11.39 -7.45 -3.30
C LEU A 13 9.92 -7.12 -3.03
N LEU A 14 9.63 -5.84 -2.74
CA LEU A 14 8.28 -5.35 -2.48
C LEU A 14 7.51 -4.97 -3.76
N GLY A 15 8.15 -5.01 -4.93
CA GLY A 15 7.54 -4.62 -6.19
C GLY A 15 7.23 -3.13 -6.31
N VAL A 16 8.01 -2.27 -5.65
CA VAL A 16 7.84 -0.81 -5.67
C VAL A 16 9.10 -0.11 -6.20
N GLY A 17 8.96 1.14 -6.65
CA GLY A 17 10.12 1.94 -7.05
C GLY A 17 10.99 2.34 -5.84
N GLU A 18 12.31 2.47 -6.06
CA GLU A 18 13.28 2.83 -5.02
C GLU A 18 12.91 4.13 -4.29
N ARG A 19 12.46 5.15 -5.02
CA ARG A 19 11.99 6.42 -4.42
C ARG A 19 10.79 6.22 -3.51
N THR A 20 9.81 5.42 -3.94
CA THR A 20 8.64 5.08 -3.12
C THR A 20 9.04 4.31 -1.88
N PHE A 21 10.03 3.42 -1.98
CA PHE A 21 10.56 2.70 -0.83
C PHE A 21 11.25 3.64 0.17
N LEU A 22 12.05 4.60 -0.30
CA LEU A 22 12.65 5.63 0.55
C LEU A 22 11.60 6.50 1.27
N ASP A 23 10.54 6.88 0.56
CA ASP A 23 9.42 7.62 1.16
C ASP A 23 8.72 6.76 2.25
N MET A 24 8.50 5.47 1.98
CA MET A 24 7.93 4.57 2.99
C MET A 24 8.83 4.43 4.22
N ILE A 25 10.15 4.32 4.07
CA ILE A 25 11.08 4.26 5.21
C ILE A 25 10.88 5.48 6.12
N ALA A 26 10.59 6.65 5.56
CA ALA A 26 10.39 7.88 6.31
C ALA A 26 9.02 7.96 7.01
N SER A 27 7.97 7.31 6.47
CA SER A 27 6.59 7.52 6.93
C SER A 27 5.89 6.28 7.51
N ALA A 28 6.34 5.07 7.18
CA ALA A 28 5.63 3.85 7.51
C ALA A 28 6.18 3.19 8.79
N GLU A 29 5.43 3.32 9.88
CA GLU A 29 5.76 2.71 11.17
C GLU A 29 5.73 1.17 11.17
N TRP A 30 5.09 0.55 10.16
CA TRP A 30 4.97 -0.89 10.07
C TRP A 30 6.23 -1.58 9.50
N LEU A 31 7.13 -0.83 8.86
CA LEU A 31 8.39 -1.35 8.35
C LEU A 31 9.32 -1.77 9.50
N PRO A 32 10.10 -2.85 9.33
CA PRO A 32 11.09 -3.24 10.33
C PRO A 32 12.22 -2.21 10.42
N VAL A 33 12.96 -2.24 11.52
CA VAL A 33 14.13 -1.37 11.69
C VAL A 33 15.27 -1.90 10.81
N PRO A 34 15.91 -1.06 9.97
CA PRO A 34 17.01 -1.50 9.14
C PRO A 34 18.24 -1.85 9.98
N ILE A 35 18.99 -2.84 9.52
CA ILE A 35 20.30 -3.21 10.08
C ILE A 35 21.31 -2.15 9.63
N ALA A 36 21.80 -1.35 10.58
CA ALA A 36 22.82 -0.35 10.33
C ALA A 36 24.23 -0.96 10.43
N LEU A 37 24.92 -1.07 9.29
CA LEU A 37 26.33 -1.51 9.23
C LEU A 37 27.31 -0.32 9.15
N GLY A 38 26.81 0.89 9.38
CA GLY A 38 27.56 2.14 9.37
C GLY A 38 26.64 3.35 9.23
N PRO A 39 27.17 4.59 9.23
CA PRO A 39 26.36 5.82 9.28
C PRO A 39 25.39 5.99 8.09
N ARG A 40 25.73 5.41 6.94
CA ARG A 40 24.91 5.49 5.70
C ARG A 40 24.58 4.12 5.11
N MET A 41 25.04 3.03 5.74
CA MET A 41 24.93 1.70 5.16
C MET A 41 23.83 0.93 5.88
N ARG A 42 22.60 1.10 5.39
CA ARG A 42 21.44 0.33 5.83
C ARG A 42 21.33 -0.98 5.06
N ARG A 43 20.88 -2.00 5.76
CA ARG A 43 20.59 -3.32 5.23
C ARG A 43 19.27 -3.83 5.77
N TRP A 44 18.71 -4.75 5.03
CA TRP A 44 17.38 -5.25 5.25
C TRP A 44 17.41 -6.76 5.27
N ASP A 45 16.84 -7.36 6.32
CA ASP A 45 16.57 -8.78 6.31
C ASP A 45 15.33 -9.05 5.45
N ALA A 46 15.48 -9.92 4.46
CA ALA A 46 14.42 -10.22 3.50
C ALA A 46 13.22 -10.94 4.17
N ALA A 47 13.47 -11.80 5.16
CA ALA A 47 12.42 -12.51 5.86
C ALA A 47 11.63 -11.58 6.77
N GLU A 48 12.32 -10.70 7.52
CA GLU A 48 11.64 -9.71 8.38
C GLU A 48 10.78 -8.73 7.55
N LEU A 49 11.28 -8.29 6.39
CA LEU A 49 10.51 -7.43 5.49
C LEU A 49 9.23 -8.09 5.02
N MET A 50 9.33 -9.32 4.53
CA MET A 50 8.16 -10.06 4.05
C MET A 50 7.17 -10.36 5.18
N GLU A 51 7.68 -10.65 6.37
CA GLU A 51 6.84 -10.89 7.55
C GLU A 51 6.14 -9.59 8.02
N ALA A 52 6.83 -8.45 8.02
CA ALA A 52 6.23 -7.16 8.32
C ALA A 52 5.12 -6.80 7.31
N VAL A 53 5.35 -7.08 6.02
CA VAL A 53 4.31 -6.92 5.00
C VAL A 53 3.12 -7.84 5.24
N ARG A 54 3.37 -9.07 5.69
CA ARG A 54 2.31 -10.04 5.95
C ARG A 54 1.45 -9.64 7.14
N SER A 55 2.08 -9.26 8.24
CA SER A 55 1.45 -9.09 9.55
C SER A 55 1.01 -7.66 9.87
N LYS A 56 1.77 -6.65 9.41
CA LYS A 56 1.59 -5.25 9.85
C LYS A 56 1.20 -4.30 8.73
N ALA A 57 1.51 -4.61 7.46
CA ALA A 57 1.23 -3.67 6.39
C ALA A 57 -0.27 -3.34 6.30
N PRO A 58 -0.62 -2.05 6.14
CA PRO A 58 -2.00 -1.62 6.06
C PRO A 58 -2.67 -2.32 4.88
N ARG A 59 -3.69 -3.12 5.18
CA ARG A 59 -4.56 -3.67 4.15
C ARG A 59 -5.55 -2.58 3.79
N ALA A 60 -5.80 -2.40 2.49
CA ALA A 60 -6.91 -1.57 2.06
C ALA A 60 -8.20 -2.18 2.62
N THR A 61 -8.69 -1.65 3.74
CA THR A 61 -10.09 -1.79 4.11
C THR A 61 -10.85 -1.06 3.02
N LYS A 62 -11.76 -1.79 2.37
CA LYS A 62 -12.66 -1.34 1.31
C LYS A 62 -13.03 0.13 1.55
N GLY A 63 -12.34 1.06 0.86
CA GLY A 63 -12.54 2.47 1.09
C GLY A 63 -14.01 2.78 0.90
N SER A 64 -14.64 3.42 1.88
CA SER A 64 -16.00 3.92 1.69
C SER A 64 -15.99 4.77 0.43
N GLU A 65 -16.72 4.32 -0.58
CA GLU A 65 -16.92 5.04 -1.84
C GLU A 65 -17.11 6.54 -1.55
N PRO A 66 -16.32 7.44 -2.18
CA PRO A 66 -16.46 8.88 -2.02
C PRO A 66 -17.92 9.29 -2.15
N ALA A 67 -18.41 10.16 -1.24
CA ALA A 67 -19.82 10.51 -1.17
C ALA A 67 -20.39 11.02 -2.51
N GLN A 68 -19.55 11.64 -3.34
CA GLN A 68 -19.89 12.11 -4.68
C GLN A 68 -20.18 10.95 -5.66
N LEU A 69 -19.38 9.89 -5.64
CA LEU A 69 -19.62 8.69 -6.47
C LEU A 69 -20.87 7.94 -5.99
N ARG A 70 -21.07 7.89 -4.67
CA ARG A 70 -22.28 7.31 -4.07
C ARG A 70 -23.54 8.08 -4.45
N ARG A 71 -23.51 9.42 -4.46
CA ARG A 71 -24.62 10.28 -4.92
C ARG A 71 -24.92 10.10 -6.40
N ALA A 72 -23.89 10.15 -7.26
CA ALA A 72 -24.06 9.96 -8.70
C ALA A 72 -24.66 8.58 -9.05
N ARG A 73 -24.29 7.53 -8.29
CA ARG A 73 -24.88 6.19 -8.43
C ARG A 73 -26.35 6.17 -8.03
N ILE A 74 -26.71 6.82 -6.92
CA ILE A 74 -28.12 6.92 -6.47
C ILE A 74 -28.96 7.68 -7.50
N GLU A 75 -28.45 8.77 -8.07
CA GLU A 75 -29.17 9.52 -9.10
C GLU A 75 -29.38 8.70 -10.38
N ARG A 76 -28.37 7.95 -10.85
CA ARG A 76 -28.55 7.03 -11.99
C ARG A 76 -29.60 5.95 -11.72
N MET A 77 -29.58 5.36 -10.52
CA MET A 77 -30.57 4.36 -10.13
C MET A 77 -31.99 4.95 -10.07
N LYS A 78 -32.15 6.14 -9.51
CA LYS A 78 -33.44 6.86 -9.47
C LYS A 78 -33.95 7.18 -10.88
N ALA A 79 -33.09 7.68 -11.77
CA ALA A 79 -33.46 8.00 -13.14
C ALA A 79 -33.92 6.75 -13.92
N THR A 80 -33.27 5.61 -13.68
CA THR A 80 -33.63 4.33 -14.33
C THR A 80 -34.93 3.75 -13.78
N GLY A 81 -35.17 3.85 -12.46
CA GLY A 81 -36.41 3.37 -11.84
C GLY A 81 -37.65 4.20 -12.19
N ASN A 82 -37.49 5.51 -12.41
CA ASN A 82 -38.61 6.39 -12.73
C ASN A 82 -39.07 6.28 -14.20
N ALA A 83 -38.19 5.84 -15.10
CA ALA A 83 -38.51 5.65 -16.53
C ALA A 83 -39.42 4.43 -16.79
N ALA A 84 -39.49 3.46 -15.87
CA ALA A 84 -40.35 2.29 -15.98
C ALA A 84 -41.77 2.50 -15.42
N ALA A 85 -42.02 3.60 -14.69
CA ALA A 85 -43.30 3.87 -14.03
C ALA A 85 -44.26 4.74 -14.89
N THR A 86 -43.87 5.11 -16.11
CA THR A 86 -44.63 5.99 -17.02
C THR A 86 -45.00 5.34 -18.35
N ALA A 87 -44.97 4.00 -18.44
CA ALA A 87 -45.46 3.24 -19.59
C ALA A 87 -46.81 2.58 -19.28
#